data_AF-A0A5B0QXV4-F1
#
_entry.id   AF-A0A5B0QXV4-F1
#
_cell.length_a   1.000
_cell.length_b   1.000
_cell.length_c   1.000
_cell.angle_alpha   90.00
_cell.angle_beta   90.00
_cell.angle_gamma   90.00
#
_symmetry.space_group_name_H-M   'P 1'
#
loop_
_entity.id
_entity.type
_entity.pdbx_description
1 polymer ?
#
loop_
_entity_poly.entity_id
_entity_poly.type
_entity_poly.pdbx_seq_one_letter_code
_entity_poly.pdbx_strand_id
1 'polypeptide(L)'
;MMSESALSMLDDPSDALSLVNSMSEVLNPYPLILKTVTTQREKLANPSLPQVALALGVAHLILLLLAGFTFFLKASRKQDGERRKIWLWRRHYVANQTIPYLVPNGNFSIELLQMFSCSFYIIFSATTYIICKYPQHPPKIIHASTIFWYAISIVPDAAAFWWGGWAAIYLVYFSPTRSDIEHSNRRRSFIHHPLFMNTICIGVPVVVAIFFLVIGITMAVELRKIIDSYNLLSKTLDQLSALWKPDDPLNHEKNEMLFNIVKSLLGRSLRISSLARRDNYGWTAVSISTISFYLASTIAAGQLLKRTLLIATGKKPLWEKQCAFHTKRGGYLNQSISTVTSKAESEVTKPMFVICNSTQRLQRGYHFIYISCVIMLAVLGLNICISVILALKTKVVLIQTYWQIRLLVMISSTSVLLSFTLFLQSLMLLVWG
;
A
#
# COMPACT_ATOMS: atom_id res chain seq x y z
N MET A 1 -15.53 -31.66 -9.43
CA MET A 1 -16.83 -32.05 -8.86
C MET A 1 -16.73 -32.70 -7.47
N MET A 2 -15.67 -33.41 -7.08
CA MET A 2 -15.49 -33.90 -5.68
C MET A 2 -15.17 -32.82 -4.61
N SER A 3 -15.20 -31.52 -4.96
CA SER A 3 -14.82 -30.42 -4.06
C SER A 3 -16.01 -29.78 -3.34
N GLU A 4 -17.23 -29.92 -3.85
CA GLU A 4 -18.43 -29.33 -3.24
C GLU A 4 -19.03 -30.24 -2.15
N SER A 5 -18.95 -31.56 -2.32
CA SER A 5 -19.47 -32.53 -1.34
C SER A 5 -18.61 -32.60 -0.05
N ALA A 6 -17.30 -32.36 -0.15
CA ALA A 6 -16.44 -32.22 1.03
C ALA A 6 -16.70 -30.90 1.78
N LEU A 7 -17.19 -29.86 1.07
CA LEU A 7 -17.59 -28.59 1.67
C LEU A 7 -18.94 -28.71 2.37
N SER A 8 -19.89 -29.48 1.83
CA SER A 8 -21.21 -29.68 2.45
C SER A 8 -21.14 -30.54 3.73
N MET A 9 -20.24 -31.52 3.81
CA MET A 9 -19.99 -32.26 5.06
C MET A 9 -19.30 -31.45 6.16
N LEU A 10 -18.75 -30.27 5.82
CA LEU A 10 -18.20 -29.31 6.79
C LEU A 10 -19.25 -28.34 7.33
N ASP A 11 -20.43 -28.25 6.71
CA ASP A 11 -21.49 -27.32 7.13
C ASP A 11 -22.35 -27.91 8.25
N ASP A 12 -22.45 -29.24 8.41
CA ASP A 12 -23.08 -29.88 9.57
C ASP A 12 -22.26 -31.04 10.17
N PRO A 13 -21.51 -30.81 11.27
CA PRO A 13 -20.70 -31.84 11.91
C PRO A 13 -21.52 -32.95 12.60
N SER A 14 -22.84 -32.81 12.73
CA SER A 14 -23.71 -33.85 13.33
C SER A 14 -23.76 -35.13 12.50
N ASP A 15 -23.83 -35.00 11.18
CA ASP A 15 -23.93 -36.13 10.26
C ASP A 15 -22.62 -36.94 10.24
N ALA A 16 -21.50 -36.22 10.28
CA ALA A 16 -20.18 -36.82 10.41
C ALA A 16 -19.99 -37.50 11.78
N LEU A 17 -20.52 -36.94 12.87
CA LEU A 17 -20.49 -37.57 14.20
C LEU A 17 -21.30 -38.87 14.22
N SER A 18 -22.52 -38.85 13.66
CA SER A 18 -23.35 -40.05 13.53
C SER A 18 -22.65 -41.15 12.73
N LEU A 19 -21.99 -40.79 11.63
CA LEU A 19 -21.23 -41.73 10.81
C LEU A 19 -20.06 -42.33 11.61
N VAL A 20 -19.26 -41.51 12.29
CA VAL A 20 -18.11 -41.99 13.08
C VAL A 20 -18.57 -42.88 14.25
N ASN A 21 -19.70 -42.56 14.89
CA ASN A 21 -20.31 -43.42 15.90
C ASN A 21 -20.66 -44.80 15.31
N SER A 22 -21.37 -44.84 14.18
CA SER A 22 -21.72 -46.12 13.53
C SER A 22 -20.48 -46.91 13.07
N MET A 23 -19.43 -46.23 12.59
CA MET A 23 -18.17 -46.89 12.23
C MET A 23 -17.47 -47.46 13.45
N SER A 24 -17.49 -46.75 14.59
CA SER A 24 -16.79 -47.14 15.82
C SER A 24 -17.34 -48.42 16.48
N GLU A 25 -18.58 -48.80 16.16
CA GLU A 25 -19.19 -50.07 16.56
C GLU A 25 -18.61 -51.26 15.80
N VAL A 26 -18.14 -51.06 14.56
CA VAL A 26 -17.71 -52.14 13.66
C VAL A 26 -16.18 -52.17 13.48
N LEU A 27 -15.53 -51.00 13.48
CA LEU A 27 -14.10 -50.86 13.20
C LEU A 27 -13.51 -49.60 13.87
N ASN A 28 -12.18 -49.54 14.00
CA ASN A 28 -11.50 -48.36 14.52
C ASN A 28 -11.47 -47.21 13.49
N PRO A 29 -12.21 -46.10 13.66
CA PRO A 29 -12.29 -45.03 12.67
C PRO A 29 -11.11 -44.04 12.77
N TYR A 30 -10.41 -43.99 13.89
CA TYR A 30 -9.40 -42.96 14.19
C TYR A 30 -8.17 -43.01 13.27
N PRO A 31 -7.60 -44.18 12.91
CA PRO A 31 -6.52 -44.26 11.92
C PRO A 31 -6.89 -43.68 10.56
N LEU A 32 -8.14 -43.89 10.12
CA LEU A 32 -8.63 -43.37 8.83
C LEU A 32 -8.76 -41.84 8.88
N ILE A 33 -9.31 -41.32 9.97
CA ILE A 33 -9.45 -39.87 10.18
C ILE A 33 -8.06 -39.22 10.27
N LEU A 34 -7.15 -39.81 11.05
CA LEU A 34 -5.77 -39.35 11.18
C LEU A 34 -5.06 -39.35 9.82
N LYS A 35 -5.17 -40.43 9.04
CA LYS A 35 -4.59 -40.53 7.69
C LYS A 35 -5.17 -39.47 6.76
N THR A 36 -6.48 -39.20 6.82
CA THR A 36 -7.11 -38.13 6.03
C THR A 36 -6.55 -36.76 6.41
N VAL A 37 -6.45 -36.49 7.72
CA VAL A 37 -5.93 -35.23 8.27
C VAL A 37 -4.47 -35.01 7.88
N THR A 38 -3.61 -36.03 8.00
CA THR A 38 -2.19 -35.96 7.58
C THR A 38 -2.05 -35.79 6.07
N THR A 39 -2.81 -36.53 5.27
CA THR A 39 -2.80 -36.42 3.81
C THR A 39 -3.24 -35.03 3.34
N GLN A 40 -4.25 -34.42 3.98
CA GLN A 40 -4.67 -33.06 3.65
C GLN A 40 -3.58 -32.03 3.99
N ARG A 41 -2.90 -32.19 5.13
CA ARG A 41 -1.77 -31.34 5.50
C ARG A 41 -0.61 -31.44 4.51
N GLU A 42 -0.31 -32.64 4.02
CA GLU A 42 0.73 -32.84 3.01
C GLU A 42 0.35 -32.23 1.66
N LYS A 43 -0.92 -32.34 1.22
CA LYS A 43 -1.41 -31.69 -0.01
C LYS A 43 -1.32 -30.16 0.03
N LEU A 44 -1.41 -29.57 1.23
CA LEU A 44 -1.24 -28.13 1.45
C LEU A 44 0.24 -27.71 1.38
N ALA A 45 1.20 -28.62 1.63
CA ALA A 45 2.62 -28.37 1.50
C ALA A 45 3.09 -28.50 0.04
N ASN A 46 2.86 -27.47 -0.78
CA ASN A 46 3.31 -27.51 -2.17
C ASN A 46 4.84 -27.42 -2.28
N PRO A 47 5.49 -28.29 -3.08
CA PRO A 47 6.93 -28.20 -3.33
C PRO A 47 7.35 -26.90 -4.04
N SER A 48 6.45 -26.22 -4.78
CA SER A 48 6.79 -24.96 -5.46
C SER A 48 6.67 -23.72 -4.58
N LEU A 49 5.96 -23.79 -3.45
CA LEU A 49 5.73 -22.64 -2.57
C LEU A 49 7.03 -22.07 -1.97
N PRO A 50 8.01 -22.90 -1.51
CA PRO A 50 9.32 -22.41 -1.09
C PRO A 50 10.07 -21.66 -2.19
N GLN A 51 9.99 -22.13 -3.45
CA GLN A 51 10.69 -21.49 -4.57
C GLN A 51 10.12 -20.11 -4.87
N VAL A 52 8.78 -19.99 -4.86
CA VAL A 52 8.10 -18.69 -5.05
C VAL A 52 8.43 -17.74 -3.90
N ALA A 53 8.41 -18.22 -2.66
CA ALA A 53 8.81 -17.42 -1.50
C ALA A 53 10.26 -16.94 -1.66
N LEU A 54 11.21 -17.83 -2.00
CA LEU A 54 12.60 -17.44 -2.22
C LEU A 54 12.76 -16.38 -3.32
N ALA A 55 12.10 -16.56 -4.46
CA ALA A 55 12.12 -15.58 -5.54
C ALA A 55 11.59 -14.21 -5.10
N LEU A 56 10.50 -14.20 -4.32
CA LEU A 56 9.95 -12.99 -3.73
C LEU A 56 10.94 -12.29 -2.79
N GLY A 57 11.62 -13.05 -1.93
CA GLY A 57 12.65 -12.54 -1.03
C GLY A 57 13.84 -11.95 -1.77
N VAL A 58 14.33 -12.62 -2.83
CA VAL A 58 15.41 -12.11 -3.68
C VAL A 58 15.01 -10.80 -4.37
N ALA A 59 13.79 -10.72 -4.90
CA ALA A 59 13.31 -9.50 -5.53
C ALA A 59 13.28 -8.32 -4.56
N HIS A 60 12.77 -8.52 -3.34
CA HIS A 60 12.72 -7.47 -2.31
C HIS A 60 14.11 -7.14 -1.75
N LEU A 61 15.05 -8.08 -1.74
CA LEU A 61 16.45 -7.81 -1.40
C LEU A 61 17.11 -6.88 -2.43
N ILE A 62 16.91 -7.14 -3.72
CA ILE A 62 17.41 -6.26 -4.79
C ILE A 62 16.81 -4.86 -4.64
N LEU A 63 15.49 -4.77 -4.41
CA LEU A 63 14.80 -3.49 -4.19
C LEU A 63 15.30 -2.77 -2.93
N LEU A 64 15.56 -3.49 -1.84
CA LEU A 64 16.13 -2.94 -0.61
C LEU A 64 17.51 -2.33 -0.86
N LEU A 65 18.39 -3.07 -1.54
CA LEU A 65 19.73 -2.58 -1.90
C LEU A 65 19.64 -1.34 -2.79
N LEU A 66 18.71 -1.34 -3.74
CA LEU A 66 18.49 -0.22 -4.65
C LEU A 66 17.94 1.02 -3.95
N ALA A 67 16.97 0.84 -3.04
CA ALA A 67 16.45 1.92 -2.19
C ALA A 67 17.54 2.47 -1.25
N GLY A 68 18.35 1.59 -0.66
CA GLY A 68 19.49 1.99 0.18
C GLY A 68 20.55 2.76 -0.60
N PHE A 69 20.88 2.32 -1.82
CA PHE A 69 21.84 3.00 -2.70
C PHE A 69 21.33 4.37 -3.13
N THR A 70 20.08 4.47 -3.58
CA THR A 70 19.47 5.76 -3.96
C THR A 70 19.40 6.71 -2.77
N PHE A 71 18.99 6.24 -1.59
CA PHE A 71 19.01 7.03 -0.36
C PHE A 71 20.41 7.54 -0.04
N PHE A 72 21.43 6.67 -0.09
CA PHE A 72 22.82 7.03 0.16
C PHE A 72 23.34 8.07 -0.83
N LEU A 73 23.06 7.91 -2.13
CA LEU A 73 23.45 8.90 -3.14
C LEU A 73 22.78 10.26 -2.89
N LYS A 74 21.50 10.29 -2.51
CA LYS A 74 20.78 11.52 -2.17
C LYS A 74 21.35 12.19 -0.93
N ALA A 75 21.67 11.40 0.10
CA ALA A 75 22.27 11.85 1.34
C ALA A 75 23.71 12.37 1.15
N SER A 76 24.45 11.79 0.20
CA SER A 76 25.86 12.11 -0.04
C SER A 76 26.07 13.25 -1.04
N ARG A 77 25.02 13.71 -1.73
CA ARG A 77 25.12 14.84 -2.66
C ARG A 77 25.53 16.12 -1.94
N LYS A 78 26.60 16.73 -2.44
CA LYS A 78 26.99 18.09 -2.09
C LYS A 78 26.35 19.06 -3.09
N GLN A 79 25.78 20.13 -2.58
CA GLN A 79 25.33 21.27 -3.38
C GLN A 79 26.17 22.46 -2.92
N ASP A 80 26.90 23.09 -3.85
CA ASP A 80 27.78 24.22 -3.58
C ASP A 80 28.84 23.96 -2.49
N GLY A 81 29.44 22.76 -2.50
CA GLY A 81 30.51 22.38 -1.56
C GLY A 81 30.02 21.88 -0.19
N GLU A 82 28.79 22.21 0.19
CA GLU A 82 28.17 21.74 1.44
C GLU A 82 27.31 20.48 1.24
N ARG A 83 27.29 19.60 2.25
CA ARG A 83 26.38 18.43 2.23
C ARG A 83 24.94 18.92 2.30
N ARG A 84 24.10 18.43 1.39
CA ARG A 84 22.65 18.74 1.39
C ARG A 84 22.04 18.29 2.73
N LYS A 85 21.41 19.21 3.46
CA LYS A 85 20.71 18.87 4.71
C LYS A 85 19.58 17.88 4.43
N ILE A 86 19.63 16.71 5.06
CA ILE A 86 18.58 15.68 5.00
C ILE A 86 17.46 16.12 5.93
N TRP A 87 16.23 16.15 5.41
CA TRP A 87 15.04 16.45 6.20
C TRP A 87 13.90 15.56 5.73
N LEU A 88 13.19 14.93 6.67
CA LEU A 88 11.98 14.16 6.37
C LEU A 88 10.73 15.05 6.38
N TRP A 89 10.74 16.09 7.21
CA TRP A 89 9.65 17.04 7.36
C TRP A 89 10.19 18.46 7.42
N ARG A 90 9.47 19.40 6.80
CA ARG A 90 9.76 20.83 6.87
C ARG A 90 8.56 21.58 7.42
N ARG A 91 8.80 22.50 8.32
CA ARG A 91 7.80 23.47 8.78
C ARG A 91 7.73 24.62 7.78
N HIS A 92 6.53 24.91 7.27
CA HIS A 92 6.28 26.07 6.40
C HIS A 92 5.25 26.98 7.06
N TYR A 93 5.62 28.24 7.29
CA TYR A 93 4.75 29.26 7.87
C TYR A 93 4.18 30.13 6.75
N VAL A 94 2.86 30.30 6.74
CA VAL A 94 2.19 31.27 5.87
C VAL A 94 2.01 32.56 6.67
N ALA A 95 2.12 33.72 6.02
CA ALA A 95 1.90 35.02 6.65
C ALA A 95 0.56 35.03 7.42
N ASN A 96 0.59 35.56 8.64
CA ASN A 96 -0.53 35.66 9.58
C ASN A 96 -1.05 34.31 10.14
N GLN A 97 -0.23 33.25 10.16
CA GLN A 97 -0.55 32.00 10.86
C GLN A 97 0.54 31.61 11.86
N THR A 98 0.13 31.24 13.08
CA THR A 98 1.03 30.77 14.16
C THR A 98 1.38 29.29 14.03
N ILE A 99 0.52 28.50 13.38
CA ILE A 99 0.68 27.05 13.21
C ILE A 99 1.31 26.77 11.83
N PRO A 100 2.46 26.07 11.76
CA PRO A 100 3.08 25.73 10.50
C PRO A 100 2.41 24.53 9.81
N TYR A 101 2.51 24.50 8.49
CA TYR A 101 2.27 23.28 7.72
C TYR A 101 3.47 22.35 7.85
N LEU A 102 3.20 21.05 8.03
CA LEU A 102 4.18 19.99 8.08
C LEU A 102 4.28 19.36 6.69
N VAL A 103 5.26 19.81 5.92
CA VAL A 103 5.46 19.37 4.55
C VAL A 103 6.38 18.14 4.56
N PRO A 104 5.92 16.96 4.10
CA PRO A 104 6.77 15.79 3.99
C PRO A 104 7.76 15.97 2.85
N ASN A 105 8.97 15.45 3.04
CA ASN A 105 9.94 15.32 1.97
C ASN A 105 9.66 14.04 1.20
N GLY A 106 8.82 14.13 0.16
CA GLY A 106 8.54 12.99 -0.71
C GLY A 106 9.81 12.35 -1.29
N ASN A 107 10.91 13.11 -1.43
CA ASN A 107 12.16 12.64 -2.05
C ASN A 107 13.10 11.84 -1.13
N PHE A 108 12.83 11.81 0.18
CA PHE A 108 13.58 11.00 1.15
C PHE A 108 12.68 10.04 1.93
N SER A 109 11.42 10.43 2.14
CA SER A 109 10.47 9.62 2.90
C SER A 109 10.04 8.38 2.12
N ILE A 110 10.01 8.46 0.78
CA ILE A 110 9.65 7.32 -0.08
C ILE A 110 10.69 6.19 0.06
N GLU A 111 11.98 6.51 -0.05
CA GLU A 111 13.06 5.52 -0.01
C GLU A 111 13.16 4.89 1.38
N LEU A 112 13.07 5.71 2.43
CA LEU A 112 13.13 5.23 3.80
C LEU A 112 11.98 4.24 4.08
N LEU A 113 10.76 4.58 3.67
CA LEU A 113 9.61 3.71 3.85
C LEU A 113 9.67 2.46 2.97
N GLN A 114 10.18 2.59 1.74
CA GLN A 114 10.42 1.44 0.86
C GLN A 114 11.43 0.45 1.47
N MET A 115 12.47 0.95 2.15
CA MET A 115 13.41 0.09 2.89
C MET A 115 12.71 -0.68 4.01
N PHE A 116 11.78 -0.04 4.75
CA PHE A 116 10.98 -0.72 5.77
C PHE A 116 10.06 -1.79 5.16
N SER A 117 9.35 -1.46 4.08
CA SER A 117 8.49 -2.41 3.36
C SER A 117 9.28 -3.63 2.87
N CYS A 118 10.39 -3.40 2.16
CA CYS A 118 11.23 -4.48 1.66
C CYS A 118 11.76 -5.36 2.79
N SER A 119 12.13 -4.75 3.93
CA SER A 119 12.58 -5.48 5.12
C SER A 119 11.48 -6.41 5.67
N PHE A 120 10.24 -5.92 5.79
CA PHE A 120 9.10 -6.72 6.23
C PHE A 120 8.77 -7.86 5.26
N TYR A 121 8.84 -7.59 3.95
CA TYR A 121 8.66 -8.61 2.92
C TYR A 121 9.74 -9.70 2.93
N ILE A 122 11.00 -9.33 3.19
CA ILE A 122 12.09 -10.31 3.34
C ILE A 122 11.82 -11.20 4.56
N ILE A 123 11.38 -10.63 5.69
CA ILE A 123 11.02 -11.43 6.88
C ILE A 123 9.83 -12.36 6.57
N PHE A 124 8.79 -11.86 5.93
CA PHE A 124 7.65 -12.67 5.48
C PHE A 124 8.10 -13.82 4.56
N SER A 125 8.94 -13.52 3.57
CA SER A 125 9.49 -14.49 2.63
C SER A 125 10.34 -15.55 3.33
N ALA A 126 11.25 -15.13 4.21
CA ALA A 126 12.14 -16.03 4.94
C ALA A 126 11.36 -16.96 5.87
N THR A 127 10.39 -16.42 6.62
CA THR A 127 9.55 -17.24 7.51
C THR A 127 8.69 -18.22 6.71
N THR A 128 8.10 -17.79 5.60
CA THR A 128 7.35 -18.67 4.67
C THR A 128 8.24 -19.77 4.11
N TYR A 129 9.46 -19.45 3.67
CA TYR A 129 10.42 -20.42 3.16
C TYR A 129 10.76 -21.49 4.20
N ILE A 130 11.09 -21.08 5.43
CA ILE A 130 11.44 -21.99 6.53
C ILE A 130 10.26 -22.92 6.85
N ILE A 131 9.05 -22.37 6.95
CA ILE A 131 7.83 -23.15 7.24
C ILE A 131 7.55 -24.19 6.16
N CYS A 132 7.71 -23.82 4.89
CA CYS A 132 7.39 -24.71 3.79
C CYS A 132 8.48 -25.78 3.58
N LYS A 133 9.77 -25.44 3.77
CA LYS A 133 10.88 -26.37 3.57
C LYS A 133 11.10 -27.31 4.76
N TYR A 134 10.86 -26.82 5.97
CA TYR A 134 11.14 -27.54 7.20
C TYR A 134 9.90 -27.61 8.11
N PRO A 135 8.75 -28.16 7.69
CA PRO A 135 7.48 -28.01 8.40
C PRO A 135 7.42 -28.57 9.82
N GLN A 136 8.40 -29.37 10.25
CA GLN A 136 8.48 -29.96 11.59
C GLN A 136 9.41 -29.21 12.56
N HIS A 137 10.27 -28.31 12.06
CA HIS A 137 11.31 -27.66 12.87
C HIS A 137 10.95 -26.27 13.43
N PRO A 138 10.26 -25.35 12.72
CA PRO A 138 10.07 -24.01 13.21
C PRO A 138 9.12 -24.00 14.41
N PRO A 139 9.45 -23.24 15.46
CA PRO A 139 8.53 -23.07 16.58
C PRO A 139 7.20 -22.46 16.12
N LYS A 140 6.13 -22.79 16.83
CA LYS A 140 4.76 -22.30 16.55
C LYS A 140 4.68 -20.79 16.38
N ILE A 141 5.55 -20.04 17.06
CA ILE A 141 5.63 -18.59 16.96
C ILE A 141 6.09 -18.10 15.59
N ILE A 142 6.96 -18.85 14.90
CA ILE A 142 7.40 -18.54 13.52
C ILE A 142 6.24 -18.79 12.55
N HIS A 143 5.48 -19.88 12.73
CA HIS A 143 4.26 -20.10 11.93
C HIS A 143 3.23 -18.98 12.09
N ALA A 144 3.00 -18.56 13.34
CA ALA A 144 2.07 -17.49 13.64
C ALA A 144 2.55 -16.12 13.12
N SER A 145 3.86 -15.86 13.14
CA SER A 145 4.40 -14.55 12.74
C SER A 145 4.33 -14.32 11.22
N THR A 146 4.34 -15.36 10.39
CA THR A 146 4.25 -15.22 8.93
C THR A 146 3.03 -14.45 8.46
N ILE A 147 1.83 -14.75 9.00
CA ILE A 147 0.60 -14.03 8.62
C ILE A 147 0.59 -12.58 9.14
N PHE A 148 1.28 -12.31 10.25
CA PHE A 148 1.47 -10.95 10.75
C PHE A 148 2.34 -10.14 9.79
N TRP A 149 3.51 -10.67 9.42
CA TRP A 149 4.44 -9.99 8.50
C TRP A 149 3.81 -9.73 7.13
N TYR A 150 2.98 -10.64 6.65
CA TYR A 150 2.17 -10.44 5.45
C TYR A 150 1.22 -9.23 5.57
N ALA A 151 0.49 -9.12 6.68
CA ALA A 151 -0.50 -8.05 6.85
C ALA A 151 0.13 -6.66 6.92
N ILE A 152 1.34 -6.55 7.50
CA ILE A 152 2.00 -5.25 7.73
C ILE A 152 3.00 -4.84 6.65
N SER A 153 3.41 -5.75 5.75
CA SER A 153 4.52 -5.50 4.83
C SER A 153 4.26 -4.33 3.87
N ILE A 154 3.01 -4.13 3.44
CA ILE A 154 2.62 -3.07 2.48
C ILE A 154 2.41 -1.71 3.16
N VAL A 155 2.27 -1.67 4.49
CA VAL A 155 1.94 -0.44 5.24
C VAL A 155 2.94 0.70 4.99
N PRO A 156 4.27 0.46 5.05
CA PRO A 156 5.23 1.52 4.76
C PRO A 156 5.10 2.06 3.34
N ASP A 157 4.87 1.21 2.33
CA ASP A 157 4.69 1.67 0.95
C ASP A 157 3.44 2.53 0.80
N ALA A 158 2.33 2.14 1.42
CA ALA A 158 1.11 2.95 1.42
C ALA A 158 1.34 4.34 2.05
N ALA A 159 2.10 4.40 3.15
CA ALA A 159 2.51 5.68 3.74
C ALA A 159 3.43 6.48 2.81
N ALA A 160 4.31 5.82 2.05
CA ALA A 160 5.22 6.46 1.10
C ALA A 160 4.45 7.15 -0.02
N PHE A 161 3.47 6.45 -0.60
CA PHE A 161 2.55 7.00 -1.59
C PHE A 161 1.77 8.18 -1.01
N TRP A 162 1.21 8.02 0.19
CA TRP A 162 0.44 9.08 0.82
C TRP A 162 1.26 10.36 1.02
N TRP A 163 2.45 10.25 1.63
CA TRP A 163 3.34 11.39 1.85
C TRP A 163 3.90 11.96 0.55
N GLY A 164 4.17 11.13 -0.46
CA GLY A 164 4.57 11.56 -1.78
C GLY A 164 3.50 12.44 -2.45
N GLY A 165 2.23 12.01 -2.40
CA GLY A 165 1.11 12.79 -2.91
C GLY A 165 0.89 14.10 -2.13
N TRP A 166 0.99 14.07 -0.80
CA TRP A 166 0.90 15.27 0.03
C TRP A 166 2.02 16.28 -0.25
N ALA A 167 3.26 15.81 -0.46
CA ALA A 167 4.36 16.68 -0.87
C ALA A 167 4.03 17.42 -2.19
N ALA A 168 3.40 16.74 -3.15
CA ALA A 168 2.97 17.36 -4.40
C ALA A 168 1.83 18.38 -4.20
N ILE A 169 0.84 18.07 -3.35
CA ILE A 169 -0.23 19.03 -3.03
C ILE A 169 0.34 20.28 -2.36
N TYR A 170 1.24 20.13 -1.39
CA TYR A 170 1.86 21.28 -0.72
C TYR A 170 2.66 22.14 -1.70
N LEU A 171 3.38 21.51 -2.65
CA LEU A 171 4.06 22.24 -3.74
C LEU A 171 3.09 23.06 -4.59
N VAL A 172 1.91 22.50 -4.92
CA VAL A 172 0.88 23.23 -5.67
C VAL A 172 0.26 24.35 -4.84
N TYR A 173 0.00 24.08 -3.56
CA TYR A 173 -0.64 25.02 -2.64
C TYR A 173 0.24 26.24 -2.35
N PHE A 174 1.55 26.04 -2.14
CA PHE A 174 2.52 27.12 -1.89
C PHE A 174 3.09 27.74 -3.18
N SER A 175 2.54 27.43 -4.36
CA SER A 175 2.99 28.07 -5.59
C SER A 175 2.60 29.57 -5.61
N PRO A 176 3.51 30.48 -6.00
CA PRO A 176 3.25 31.93 -6.05
C PRO A 176 2.04 32.32 -6.92
N THR A 177 1.67 31.48 -7.89
CA THR A 177 0.51 31.73 -8.77
C THR A 177 -0.84 31.62 -8.06
N ARG A 178 -0.88 31.06 -6.85
CA ARG A 178 -2.11 30.89 -6.06
C ARG A 178 -2.18 31.80 -4.83
N SER A 179 -1.04 32.20 -4.27
CA SER A 179 -0.96 33.14 -3.14
C SER A 179 -1.60 34.49 -3.46
N ASP A 180 -1.42 34.98 -4.69
CA ASP A 180 -1.86 36.33 -5.05
C ASP A 180 -3.37 36.38 -5.44
N ILE A 181 -3.95 35.23 -5.79
CA ILE A 181 -5.39 35.13 -6.12
C ILE A 181 -6.25 35.07 -4.85
N GLU A 182 -5.80 34.36 -3.80
CA GLU A 182 -6.53 34.24 -2.53
C GLU A 182 -6.42 35.47 -1.63
N HIS A 183 -5.44 36.36 -1.85
CA HIS A 183 -5.32 37.60 -1.08
C HIS A 183 -6.43 38.63 -1.36
N SER A 184 -7.18 38.48 -2.46
CA SER A 184 -8.14 39.52 -2.87
C SER A 184 -9.57 39.34 -2.36
N ASN A 185 -10.08 38.13 -2.08
CA ASN A 185 -11.41 37.93 -1.49
C ASN A 185 -11.78 36.44 -1.33
N ARG A 186 -11.77 35.89 -0.10
CA ARG A 186 -12.75 34.91 0.45
C ARG A 186 -12.24 34.31 1.76
N ARG A 187 -13.17 34.05 2.70
CA ARG A 187 -12.99 33.14 3.84
C ARG A 187 -12.07 31.98 3.44
N ARG A 188 -10.86 31.89 4.00
CA ARG A 188 -10.01 30.71 3.85
C ARG A 188 -10.85 29.51 4.25
N SER A 189 -11.17 28.65 3.29
CA SER A 189 -11.97 27.45 3.54
C SER A 189 -11.29 26.64 4.65
N PHE A 190 -12.07 26.12 5.59
CA PHE A 190 -11.60 25.27 6.70
C PHE A 190 -10.63 24.17 6.25
N ILE A 191 -10.82 23.67 5.02
CA ILE A 191 -10.00 22.65 4.37
C ILE A 191 -8.53 23.07 4.22
N HIS A 192 -8.24 24.38 4.14
CA HIS A 192 -6.89 24.92 4.00
C HIS A 192 -6.27 25.33 5.33
N HIS A 193 -6.89 25.01 6.47
CA HIS A 193 -6.29 25.30 7.76
C HIS A 193 -5.12 24.35 8.04
N PRO A 194 -3.96 24.82 8.57
CA PRO A 194 -2.78 23.98 8.79
C PRO A 194 -3.05 22.80 9.73
N LEU A 195 -3.90 22.97 10.75
CA LEU A 195 -4.32 21.84 11.60
C LEU A 195 -5.00 20.73 10.78
N PHE A 196 -5.99 21.08 9.96
CA PHE A 196 -6.74 20.10 9.17
C PHE A 196 -5.82 19.36 8.18
N MET A 197 -5.01 20.12 7.45
CA MET A 197 -4.05 19.56 6.47
C MET A 197 -3.01 18.65 7.15
N ASN A 198 -2.43 19.07 8.27
CA ASN A 198 -1.47 18.26 9.04
C ASN A 198 -2.13 17.00 9.61
N THR A 199 -3.34 17.12 10.16
CA THR A 199 -4.11 15.98 10.70
C THR A 199 -4.38 14.94 9.63
N ILE A 200 -4.73 15.32 8.41
CA ILE A 200 -4.95 14.35 7.32
C ILE A 200 -3.63 13.77 6.81
N CYS A 201 -2.60 14.62 6.63
CA CYS A 201 -1.29 14.19 6.13
C CYS A 201 -0.63 13.12 7.03
N ILE A 202 -0.76 13.25 8.35
CA ILE A 202 -0.16 12.31 9.32
C ILE A 202 -1.17 11.27 9.79
N GLY A 203 -2.41 11.67 10.04
CA GLY A 203 -3.44 10.83 10.65
C GLY A 203 -3.84 9.65 9.79
N VAL A 204 -3.96 9.81 8.47
CA VAL A 204 -4.37 8.71 7.58
C VAL A 204 -3.36 7.54 7.61
N PRO A 205 -2.04 7.75 7.39
CA PRO A 205 -1.05 6.69 7.53
C PRO A 205 -1.04 6.03 8.91
N VAL A 206 -1.22 6.82 9.98
CA VAL A 206 -1.27 6.29 11.35
C VAL A 206 -2.48 5.38 11.55
N VAL A 207 -3.67 5.79 11.09
CA VAL A 207 -4.89 4.98 11.18
C VAL A 207 -4.75 3.69 10.37
N VAL A 208 -4.20 3.77 9.16
CA VAL A 208 -3.92 2.61 8.31
C VAL A 208 -2.95 1.65 9.01
N ALA A 209 -1.85 2.16 9.56
CA ALA A 209 -0.87 1.36 10.26
C ALA A 209 -1.47 0.66 11.50
N ILE A 210 -2.24 1.37 12.32
CA ILE A 210 -2.91 0.80 13.50
C ILE A 210 -3.89 -0.30 13.08
N PHE A 211 -4.69 -0.06 12.04
CA PHE A 211 -5.66 -1.03 11.54
C PHE A 211 -5.00 -2.35 11.13
N PHE A 212 -3.96 -2.30 10.28
CA PHE A 212 -3.25 -3.50 9.83
C PHE A 212 -2.41 -4.15 10.91
N LEU A 213 -1.88 -3.37 11.87
CA LEU A 213 -1.20 -3.91 13.04
C LEU A 213 -2.17 -4.74 13.91
N VAL A 214 -3.36 -4.22 14.19
CA VAL A 214 -4.39 -4.93 14.98
C VAL A 214 -4.86 -6.18 14.24
N ILE A 215 -5.13 -6.08 12.93
CA ILE A 215 -5.52 -7.23 12.10
C ILE A 215 -4.41 -8.29 12.06
N GLY A 216 -3.16 -7.89 11.84
CA GLY A 216 -2.01 -8.79 11.80
C GLY A 216 -1.80 -9.53 13.12
N ILE A 217 -1.85 -8.83 14.25
CA ILE A 217 -1.72 -9.43 15.58
C ILE A 217 -2.86 -10.43 15.82
N THR A 218 -4.09 -10.04 15.50
CA THR A 218 -5.27 -10.91 15.69
C THR A 218 -5.16 -12.16 14.83
N MET A 219 -4.73 -12.04 13.57
CA MET A 219 -4.50 -13.18 12.68
C MET A 219 -3.40 -14.11 13.20
N ALA A 220 -2.29 -13.57 13.71
CA ALA A 220 -1.23 -14.37 14.29
C ALA A 220 -1.69 -15.16 15.54
N VAL A 221 -2.44 -14.50 16.43
CA VAL A 221 -3.01 -15.13 17.63
C VAL A 221 -3.98 -16.26 17.24
N GLU A 222 -4.89 -16.02 16.29
CA GLU A 222 -5.82 -17.04 15.83
C GLU A 222 -5.12 -18.19 15.09
N LEU A 223 -4.10 -17.90 14.29
CA LEU A 223 -3.30 -18.94 13.63
C LEU A 223 -2.57 -19.83 14.64
N ARG A 224 -1.98 -19.24 15.69
CA ARG A 224 -1.37 -20.00 16.78
C ARG A 224 -2.39 -20.93 17.46
N LYS A 225 -3.58 -20.41 17.76
CA LYS A 225 -4.69 -21.18 18.33
C LYS A 225 -5.13 -22.34 17.43
N ILE A 226 -5.14 -22.15 16.11
CA ILE A 226 -5.44 -23.21 15.13
C ILE A 226 -4.36 -24.29 15.17
N ILE A 227 -3.09 -23.90 15.17
CA ILE A 227 -1.95 -24.83 15.25
C ILE A 227 -2.02 -25.65 16.55
N ASP A 228 -2.35 -25.01 17.67
CA ASP A 228 -2.52 -25.71 18.96
C ASP A 228 -3.69 -26.70 18.94
N SER A 229 -4.85 -26.29 18.41
CA SER A 229 -6.01 -27.18 18.24
C SER A 229 -5.74 -28.33 17.29
N TYR A 230 -4.97 -28.12 16.22
CA TYR A 230 -4.60 -29.17 15.28
C TYR A 230 -3.66 -30.19 15.93
N ASN A 231 -2.66 -29.73 16.69
CA ASN A 231 -1.78 -30.63 17.44
C ASN A 231 -2.53 -31.42 18.51
N LEU A 232 -3.52 -30.79 19.17
CA LEU A 232 -4.41 -31.48 20.10
C LEU A 232 -5.22 -32.55 19.37
N LEU A 233 -5.83 -32.21 18.23
CA LEU A 233 -6.59 -33.16 17.40
C LEU A 233 -5.75 -34.38 16.99
N SER A 234 -4.54 -34.18 16.49
CA SER A 234 -3.65 -35.29 16.12
C SER A 234 -3.31 -36.18 17.33
N LYS A 235 -2.94 -35.59 18.48
CA LYS A 235 -2.64 -36.36 19.69
C LYS A 235 -3.85 -37.14 20.21
N THR A 236 -5.04 -36.52 20.20
CA THR A 236 -6.27 -37.18 20.62
C THR A 236 -6.61 -38.32 19.67
N LEU A 237 -6.45 -38.15 18.35
CA LEU A 237 -6.64 -39.22 17.37
C LEU A 237 -5.66 -40.39 17.57
N ASP A 238 -4.38 -40.10 17.84
CA ASP A 238 -3.38 -41.13 18.14
C ASP A 238 -3.74 -41.92 19.41
N GLN A 239 -4.13 -41.22 20.48
CA GLN A 239 -4.54 -41.82 21.74
C GLN A 239 -5.81 -42.67 21.59
N LEU A 240 -6.83 -42.12 20.93
CA LEU A 240 -8.09 -42.81 20.68
C LEU A 240 -7.86 -44.02 19.78
N SER A 241 -6.98 -43.92 18.78
CA SER A 241 -6.58 -45.04 17.93
C SER A 241 -5.92 -46.17 18.73
N ALA A 242 -5.05 -45.84 19.69
CA ALA A 242 -4.33 -46.82 20.50
C ALA A 242 -5.21 -47.47 21.59
N LEU A 243 -6.17 -46.72 22.13
CA LEU A 243 -7.05 -47.16 23.22
C LEU A 243 -8.39 -47.72 22.74
N TRP A 244 -8.65 -47.73 21.43
CA TRP A 244 -9.90 -48.24 20.87
C TRP A 244 -10.07 -49.73 21.16
N LYS A 245 -11.27 -50.09 21.60
CA LYS A 245 -11.71 -51.47 21.76
C LYS A 245 -13.10 -51.61 21.12
N PRO A 246 -13.41 -52.78 20.53
CA PRO A 246 -14.77 -53.09 20.16
C PRO A 246 -15.65 -53.05 21.43
N ASP A 247 -16.88 -52.55 21.29
CA ASP A 247 -17.91 -52.50 22.34
C ASP A 247 -17.58 -51.67 23.60
N ASP A 248 -16.64 -50.71 23.51
CA ASP A 248 -16.38 -49.79 24.63
C ASP A 248 -17.56 -48.79 24.78
N PRO A 249 -18.27 -48.78 25.93
CA PRO A 249 -19.41 -47.89 26.16
C PRO A 249 -19.02 -46.40 26.13
N LEU A 250 -17.73 -46.08 26.30
CA LEU A 250 -17.22 -44.72 26.25
C LEU A 250 -16.92 -44.22 24.83
N ASN A 251 -17.11 -45.05 23.79
CA ASN A 251 -16.81 -44.67 22.40
C ASN A 251 -17.62 -43.45 21.94
N HIS A 252 -18.90 -43.34 22.33
CA HIS A 252 -19.72 -42.17 22.00
C HIS A 252 -19.20 -40.88 22.63
N GLU A 253 -18.83 -40.90 23.92
CA GLU A 253 -18.29 -39.74 24.63
C GLU A 253 -16.92 -39.32 24.04
N LYS A 254 -16.08 -40.30 23.71
CA LYS A 254 -14.78 -40.08 23.05
C LYS A 254 -14.95 -39.45 21.67
N ASN A 255 -15.92 -39.92 20.88
CA ASN A 255 -16.26 -39.33 19.59
C ASN A 255 -16.81 -37.92 19.74
N GLU A 256 -17.66 -37.65 20.75
CA GLU A 256 -18.17 -36.31 21.02
C GLU A 256 -17.04 -35.34 21.39
N MET A 257 -16.09 -35.76 22.24
CA MET A 257 -14.89 -34.98 22.55
C MET A 257 -14.09 -34.64 21.28
N LEU A 258 -13.87 -35.64 20.40
CA LEU A 258 -13.17 -35.45 19.14
C LEU A 258 -13.88 -34.44 18.24
N PHE A 259 -15.20 -34.55 18.09
CA PHE A 259 -16.00 -33.64 17.27
C PHE A 259 -16.09 -32.23 17.86
N ASN A 260 -16.06 -32.09 19.19
CA ASN A 260 -15.94 -30.79 19.85
C ASN A 260 -14.62 -30.09 19.50
N ILE A 261 -13.51 -30.83 19.41
CA ILE A 261 -12.21 -30.30 18.94
C ILE A 261 -12.32 -29.87 17.46
N VAL A 262 -12.91 -30.70 16.60
CA VAL A 262 -13.09 -30.39 15.16
C VAL A 262 -13.98 -29.15 14.97
N LYS A 263 -15.09 -29.05 15.70
CA LYS A 263 -16.01 -27.91 15.67
C LYS A 263 -15.32 -26.62 16.14
N SER A 264 -14.50 -26.71 17.18
CA SER A 264 -13.67 -25.59 17.65
C SER A 264 -12.66 -25.15 16.59
N LEU A 265 -12.01 -26.10 15.91
CA LEU A 265 -11.07 -25.84 14.82
C LEU A 265 -11.76 -25.19 13.62
N LEU A 266 -12.94 -25.67 13.22
CA LEU A 266 -13.75 -25.08 12.16
C LEU A 266 -14.17 -23.65 12.49
N GLY A 267 -14.67 -23.42 13.71
CA GLY A 267 -15.02 -22.08 14.19
C GLY A 267 -13.83 -21.10 14.14
N ARG A 268 -12.64 -21.56 14.54
CA ARG A 268 -11.40 -20.76 14.44
C ARG A 268 -10.98 -20.52 12.99
N SER A 269 -11.11 -21.52 12.12
CA SER A 269 -10.83 -21.41 10.68
C SER A 269 -11.74 -20.38 9.98
N LEU A 270 -13.03 -20.35 10.35
CA LEU A 270 -13.97 -19.34 9.86
C LEU A 270 -13.60 -17.94 10.35
N ARG A 271 -13.16 -17.81 11.61
CA ARG A 271 -12.68 -16.53 12.16
C ARG A 271 -11.44 -16.02 11.41
N ILE A 272 -10.41 -16.84 11.22
CA ILE A 272 -9.21 -16.41 10.47
C ILE A 272 -9.55 -16.08 9.02
N SER A 273 -10.46 -16.83 8.39
CA SER A 273 -10.97 -16.51 7.03
C SER A 273 -11.66 -15.14 6.99
N SER A 274 -12.46 -14.82 8.01
CA SER A 274 -13.14 -13.53 8.10
C SER A 274 -12.15 -12.37 8.32
N LEU A 275 -11.09 -12.59 9.10
CA LEU A 275 -10.02 -11.62 9.32
C LEU A 275 -9.22 -11.39 8.04
N ALA A 276 -8.83 -12.46 7.34
CA ALA A 276 -8.16 -12.36 6.05
C ALA A 276 -9.01 -11.62 5.01
N ARG A 277 -10.34 -11.79 5.03
CA ARG A 277 -11.24 -11.03 4.16
C ARG A 277 -11.25 -9.54 4.51
N ARG A 278 -11.29 -9.21 5.81
CA ARG A 278 -11.22 -7.82 6.30
C ARG A 278 -9.90 -7.15 5.94
N ASP A 279 -8.78 -7.87 6.05
CA ASP A 279 -7.46 -7.43 5.61
C ASP A 279 -7.46 -7.03 4.14
N ASN A 280 -7.93 -7.94 3.27
CA ASN A 280 -8.01 -7.70 1.82
C ASN A 280 -8.94 -6.53 1.46
N TYR A 281 -10.13 -6.43 2.08
CA TYR A 281 -11.01 -5.27 1.86
C TYR A 281 -10.40 -3.97 2.39
N GLY A 282 -9.64 -4.03 3.48
CA GLY A 282 -8.84 -2.92 3.98
C GLY A 282 -7.86 -2.43 2.92
N TRP A 283 -7.10 -3.35 2.31
CA TRP A 283 -6.16 -3.02 1.23
C TRP A 283 -6.85 -2.46 -0.01
N THR A 284 -8.04 -2.97 -0.36
CA THR A 284 -8.87 -2.38 -1.40
C THR A 284 -9.25 -0.94 -1.09
N ALA A 285 -9.74 -0.66 0.13
CA ALA A 285 -10.15 0.68 0.55
C ALA A 285 -8.97 1.67 0.56
N VAL A 286 -7.80 1.24 1.05
CA VAL A 286 -6.57 2.04 1.02
C VAL A 286 -6.13 2.32 -0.42
N SER A 287 -6.19 1.32 -1.30
CA SER A 287 -5.80 1.48 -2.71
C SER A 287 -6.73 2.45 -3.44
N ILE A 288 -8.05 2.33 -3.26
CA ILE A 288 -9.03 3.26 -3.84
C ILE A 288 -8.77 4.69 -3.35
N SER A 289 -8.61 4.87 -2.03
CA SER A 289 -8.36 6.19 -1.43
C SER A 289 -7.07 6.81 -1.97
N THR A 290 -6.01 6.00 -2.11
CA THR A 290 -4.71 6.43 -2.63
C THR A 290 -4.81 6.82 -4.10
N ILE A 291 -5.52 6.05 -4.94
CA ILE A 291 -5.76 6.39 -6.36
C ILE A 291 -6.52 7.71 -6.46
N SER A 292 -7.64 7.86 -5.77
CA SER A 292 -8.45 9.08 -5.81
C SER A 292 -7.62 10.31 -5.42
N PHE A 293 -6.82 10.16 -4.37
CA PHE A 293 -5.94 11.21 -3.88
C PHE A 293 -4.82 11.55 -4.88
N TYR A 294 -4.16 10.55 -5.47
CA TYR A 294 -3.10 10.78 -6.44
C TYR A 294 -3.61 11.37 -7.74
N LEU A 295 -4.78 10.95 -8.21
CA LEU A 295 -5.41 11.50 -9.41
C LEU A 295 -5.70 12.99 -9.22
N ALA A 296 -6.30 13.36 -8.08
CA ALA A 296 -6.55 14.76 -7.73
C ALA A 296 -5.25 15.57 -7.64
N SER A 297 -4.22 15.02 -6.97
CA SER A 297 -2.90 15.65 -6.83
C SER A 297 -2.21 15.87 -8.18
N THR A 298 -2.28 14.86 -9.06
CA THR A 298 -1.65 14.90 -10.38
C THR A 298 -2.36 15.87 -11.31
N ILE A 299 -3.70 15.91 -11.29
CA ILE A 299 -4.48 16.89 -12.06
C ILE A 299 -4.10 18.31 -11.62
N ALA A 300 -4.04 18.56 -10.31
CA ALA A 300 -3.66 19.87 -9.77
C ALA A 300 -2.22 20.25 -10.15
N ALA A 301 -1.27 19.32 -9.99
CA ALA A 301 0.14 19.54 -10.36
C ALA A 301 0.31 19.74 -11.88
N GLY A 302 -0.40 18.96 -12.69
CA GLY A 302 -0.39 19.05 -14.15
C GLY A 302 -0.99 20.38 -14.64
N GLN A 303 -2.07 20.86 -14.04
CA GLN A 303 -2.64 22.17 -14.32
C GLN A 303 -1.65 23.30 -13.98
N LEU A 304 -1.01 23.22 -12.82
CA LEU A 304 0.02 24.18 -12.42
C LEU A 304 1.17 24.17 -13.41
N LEU A 305 1.72 23.00 -13.72
CA LEU A 305 2.87 22.86 -14.61
C LEU A 305 2.56 23.30 -16.04
N LYS A 306 1.36 22.99 -16.56
CA LYS A 306 0.87 23.51 -17.85
C LYS A 306 0.79 25.03 -17.84
N ARG A 307 0.30 25.64 -16.76
CA ARG A 307 0.24 27.10 -16.62
C ARG A 307 1.64 27.70 -16.57
N THR A 308 2.56 27.13 -15.80
CA THR A 308 3.96 27.56 -15.72
C THR A 308 4.66 27.43 -17.07
N LEU A 309 4.41 26.35 -17.82
CA LEU A 309 4.96 26.15 -19.16
C LEU A 309 4.41 27.21 -20.14
N LEU A 310 3.12 27.52 -20.09
CA LEU A 310 2.52 28.57 -20.93
C LEU A 310 3.10 29.95 -20.62
N ILE A 311 3.38 30.24 -19.34
CA ILE A 311 4.03 31.48 -18.93
C ILE A 311 5.49 31.50 -19.40
N ALA A 312 6.25 30.42 -19.17
CA ALA A 312 7.65 30.31 -19.54
C ALA A 312 7.89 30.33 -21.06
N THR A 313 6.90 29.90 -21.85
CA THR A 313 6.92 29.97 -23.32
C THR A 313 6.39 31.29 -23.87
N GLY A 314 6.06 32.26 -23.01
CA GLY A 314 5.50 33.55 -23.41
C GLY A 314 4.08 33.49 -24.00
N LYS A 315 3.43 32.31 -24.00
CA LYS A 315 2.07 32.11 -24.51
C LYS A 315 0.99 32.63 -23.57
N LYS A 316 1.33 32.88 -22.31
CA LYS A 316 0.47 33.57 -21.33
C LYS A 316 1.28 34.64 -20.58
N PRO A 317 0.74 35.86 -20.41
CA PRO A 317 1.40 36.86 -19.58
C PRO A 317 1.42 36.40 -18.11
N LEU A 318 2.51 36.71 -17.41
CA LEU A 318 2.71 36.39 -15.98
C LEU A 318 1.72 37.18 -15.10
N TRP A 319 1.25 38.33 -15.61
CA TRP A 319 0.17 39.14 -15.05
C TRP A 319 -0.93 39.32 -16.09
N GLU A 320 -2.11 38.78 -15.80
CA GLU A 320 -3.34 39.28 -16.39
C GLU A 320 -3.60 40.63 -15.71
N LYS A 321 -3.18 41.72 -16.35
CA LYS A 321 -3.27 43.09 -15.80
C LYS A 321 -4.66 43.35 -15.21
N GLN A 322 -4.72 43.50 -13.88
CA GLN A 322 -5.65 44.39 -13.20
C GLN A 322 -5.37 45.83 -13.65
N CYS A 323 -5.70 46.18 -14.89
CA CYS A 323 -5.71 47.56 -15.39
C CYS A 323 -6.96 47.76 -16.27
N ALA A 324 -8.12 47.35 -15.77
CA ALA A 324 -9.41 47.66 -16.39
C ALA A 324 -10.38 48.32 -15.40
N PHE A 325 -9.86 49.05 -14.41
CA PHE A 325 -10.65 49.92 -13.53
C PHE A 325 -9.88 51.21 -13.23
N HIS A 326 -9.85 52.11 -14.21
CA HIS A 326 -10.05 53.56 -14.03
C HIS A 326 -9.90 54.27 -15.38
N THR A 327 -10.86 54.06 -16.27
CA THR A 327 -11.09 54.98 -17.39
C THR A 327 -12.58 55.31 -17.42
N LYS A 328 -12.97 56.30 -16.61
CA LYS A 328 -14.05 57.24 -16.93
C LYS A 328 -14.11 58.39 -15.91
N ARG A 329 -14.28 59.61 -16.48
CA ARG A 329 -14.65 60.91 -15.87
C ARG A 329 -13.49 61.69 -15.21
N GLY A 330 -13.10 62.90 -15.62
CA GLY A 330 -13.55 63.81 -16.69
C GLY A 330 -13.07 65.24 -16.38
N GLY A 331 -12.65 66.00 -17.41
CA GLY A 331 -12.80 67.47 -17.48
C GLY A 331 -11.69 68.40 -16.94
N TYR A 332 -11.18 69.23 -17.86
CA TYR A 332 -10.59 70.58 -17.70
C TYR A 332 -9.21 70.75 -17.01
N LEU A 333 -8.15 71.09 -17.76
CA LEU A 333 -7.76 72.47 -18.13
C LEU A 333 -6.47 72.49 -18.99
N ASN A 334 -6.35 73.56 -19.78
CA ASN A 334 -5.44 73.81 -20.91
C ASN A 334 -4.01 74.25 -20.55
N GLN A 335 -3.19 74.37 -21.62
CA GLN A 335 -1.91 75.08 -21.82
C GLN A 335 -0.64 74.30 -21.44
N SER A 336 0.43 74.21 -22.26
CA SER A 336 0.82 74.93 -23.48
C SER A 336 1.99 74.20 -24.20
N ILE A 337 1.90 74.12 -25.53
CA ILE A 337 2.96 74.25 -26.56
C ILE A 337 4.41 73.90 -26.16
N SER A 338 4.98 72.85 -26.74
CA SER A 338 5.98 73.00 -27.83
C SER A 338 6.47 71.67 -28.37
N THR A 339 6.65 71.70 -29.68
CA THR A 339 7.18 70.73 -30.63
C THR A 339 8.56 70.18 -30.27
N VAL A 340 8.71 68.86 -30.22
CA VAL A 340 9.86 68.16 -30.79
C VAL A 340 9.38 66.86 -31.44
N THR A 341 9.49 66.84 -32.76
CA THR A 341 9.50 65.66 -33.60
C THR A 341 10.61 64.71 -33.17
N SER A 342 10.26 63.52 -32.67
CA SER A 342 11.12 62.35 -32.78
C SER A 342 10.29 61.17 -33.26
N LYS A 343 10.41 60.89 -34.56
CA LYS A 343 10.29 59.53 -35.09
C LYS A 343 11.26 58.66 -34.29
N ALA A 344 10.73 57.95 -33.31
CA ALA A 344 11.34 56.73 -32.82
C ALA A 344 10.26 55.68 -33.05
N GLU A 345 10.47 54.85 -34.07
CA GLU A 345 9.82 53.56 -34.19
C GLU A 345 9.93 52.89 -32.81
N SER A 346 8.80 52.80 -32.12
CA SER A 346 8.61 51.87 -31.03
C SER A 346 8.70 50.48 -31.68
N GLU A 347 9.93 50.00 -31.86
CA GLU A 347 10.20 48.57 -31.88
C GLU A 347 9.53 48.00 -30.64
N VAL A 348 8.36 47.41 -30.87
CA VAL A 348 7.74 46.48 -29.95
C VAL A 348 8.78 45.42 -29.71
N THR A 349 9.56 45.60 -28.65
CA THR A 349 10.52 44.64 -28.14
C THR A 349 9.67 43.45 -27.72
N LYS A 350 9.39 42.55 -28.67
CA LYS A 350 8.95 41.20 -28.36
C LYS A 350 10.02 40.69 -27.40
N PRO A 351 9.68 40.36 -26.14
CA PRO A 351 10.66 39.75 -25.26
C PRO A 351 11.08 38.47 -25.97
N MET A 352 12.31 38.47 -26.47
CA MET A 352 12.95 37.29 -27.03
C MET A 352 13.19 36.38 -25.83
N PHE A 353 12.15 35.62 -25.46
CA PHE A 353 12.25 34.57 -24.47
C PHE A 353 13.20 33.53 -25.04
N VAL A 354 14.48 33.68 -24.69
CA VAL A 354 15.48 32.64 -24.85
C VAL A 354 14.84 31.35 -24.33
N ILE A 355 14.71 30.36 -25.21
CA ILE A 355 14.29 29.01 -24.86
C ILE A 355 15.40 28.46 -23.97
N CYS A 356 15.36 28.80 -22.68
CA CYS A 356 16.31 28.34 -21.69
C CYS A 356 16.14 26.83 -21.50
N ASN A 357 17.22 26.12 -21.17
CA ASN A 357 17.23 24.74 -20.64
C ASN A 357 16.11 24.47 -19.59
N SER A 358 15.65 25.52 -18.90
CA SER A 358 14.48 25.54 -18.02
C SER A 358 13.19 25.01 -18.67
N THR A 359 12.82 25.42 -19.90
CA THR A 359 11.56 25.00 -20.54
C THR A 359 11.58 23.52 -20.94
N GLN A 360 12.72 23.04 -21.44
CA GLN A 360 12.92 21.63 -21.76
C GLN A 360 12.91 20.76 -20.50
N ARG A 361 13.51 21.22 -19.39
CA ARG A 361 13.44 20.56 -18.08
C ARG A 361 12.01 20.52 -17.54
N LEU A 362 11.23 21.59 -17.74
CA LEU A 362 9.82 21.67 -17.37
C LEU A 362 8.95 20.69 -18.18
N GLN A 363 9.18 20.61 -19.49
CA GLN A 363 8.46 19.71 -20.40
C GLN A 363 8.75 18.23 -20.10
N ARG A 364 10.02 17.89 -19.81
CA ARG A 364 10.40 16.55 -19.36
C ARG A 364 9.76 16.20 -18.02
N GLY A 365 9.74 17.15 -17.07
CA GLY A 365 9.03 17.00 -15.80
C GLY A 365 7.53 16.74 -15.98
N TYR A 366 6.89 17.41 -16.94
CA TYR A 366 5.47 17.22 -17.24
C TYR A 366 5.17 15.81 -17.78
N HIS A 367 5.93 15.37 -18.79
CA HIS A 367 5.78 14.01 -19.33
C HIS A 367 6.04 12.95 -18.27
N PHE A 368 7.01 13.17 -17.40
CA PHE A 368 7.32 12.24 -16.32
C PHE A 368 6.21 12.14 -15.29
N ILE A 369 5.68 13.26 -14.78
CA ILE A 369 4.54 13.24 -13.84
C ILE A 369 3.37 12.47 -14.45
N TYR A 370 3.11 12.69 -15.74
CA TYR A 370 2.07 11.96 -16.47
C TYR A 370 2.34 10.46 -16.54
N ILE A 371 3.52 10.04 -17.00
CA ILE A 371 3.91 8.62 -17.11
C ILE A 371 3.89 7.95 -15.73
N SER A 372 4.48 8.57 -14.71
CA SER A 372 4.47 8.04 -13.34
C SER A 372 3.07 7.89 -12.79
N CYS A 373 2.16 8.84 -13.08
CA CYS A 373 0.76 8.72 -12.68
C CYS A 373 0.06 7.56 -13.38
N VAL A 374 0.28 7.38 -14.69
CA VAL A 374 -0.32 6.26 -15.45
C VAL A 374 0.16 4.92 -14.92
N ILE A 375 1.46 4.75 -14.69
CA ILE A 375 2.01 3.49 -14.18
C ILE A 375 1.46 3.21 -12.78
N MET A 376 1.46 4.20 -11.90
CA MET A 376 0.94 4.04 -10.54
C MET A 376 -0.56 3.74 -10.51
N LEU A 377 -1.35 4.38 -11.38
CA LEU A 377 -2.78 4.07 -11.54
C LEU A 377 -2.99 2.61 -11.98
N ALA A 378 -2.18 2.14 -12.94
CA ALA A 378 -2.24 0.75 -13.39
C ALA A 378 -1.87 -0.24 -12.28
N VAL A 379 -0.80 0.05 -11.52
CA VAL A 379 -0.33 -0.83 -10.43
C VAL A 379 -1.33 -0.85 -9.27
N LEU A 380 -1.82 0.31 -8.82
CA LEU A 380 -2.83 0.37 -7.76
C LEU A 380 -4.18 -0.23 -8.21
N GLY A 381 -4.55 -0.06 -9.48
CA GLY A 381 -5.72 -0.72 -10.07
C GLY A 381 -5.59 -2.24 -10.06
N LEU A 382 -4.40 -2.75 -10.40
CA LEU A 382 -4.10 -4.18 -10.30
C LEU A 382 -4.18 -4.67 -8.85
N ASN A 383 -3.70 -3.87 -7.89
CA ASN A 383 -3.79 -4.19 -6.46
C ASN A 383 -5.25 -4.26 -5.96
N ILE A 384 -6.13 -3.37 -6.43
CA ILE A 384 -7.57 -3.41 -6.17
C ILE A 384 -8.16 -4.72 -6.70
N CYS A 385 -7.91 -5.05 -7.97
CA CYS A 385 -8.42 -6.26 -8.60
C CYS A 385 -7.99 -7.52 -7.84
N ILE A 386 -6.70 -7.61 -7.49
CA ILE A 386 -6.15 -8.74 -6.74
C ILE A 386 -6.80 -8.80 -5.36
N SER A 387 -6.81 -7.71 -4.58
CA SER A 387 -7.40 -7.69 -3.24
C SER A 387 -8.89 -8.09 -3.23
N VAL A 388 -9.66 -7.67 -4.23
CA VAL A 388 -11.07 -8.07 -4.37
C VAL A 388 -11.18 -9.56 -4.71
N ILE A 389 -10.40 -10.06 -5.67
CA ILE A 389 -10.35 -11.49 -6.01
C ILE A 389 -9.99 -12.31 -4.77
N LEU A 390 -9.03 -11.84 -3.96
CA LEU A 390 -8.61 -12.48 -2.72
C LEU A 390 -9.72 -12.55 -1.67
N ALA A 391 -10.43 -11.45 -1.47
CA ALA A 391 -11.55 -11.39 -0.55
C ALA A 391 -12.71 -12.31 -0.97
N LEU A 392 -12.98 -12.40 -2.28
CA LEU A 392 -14.03 -13.26 -2.83
C LEU A 392 -13.64 -14.76 -2.80
N LYS A 393 -12.37 -15.07 -3.04
CA LYS A 393 -11.85 -16.44 -3.13
C LYS A 393 -11.20 -16.93 -1.85
N THR A 394 -11.27 -16.22 -0.72
CA THR A 394 -10.58 -16.59 0.53
C THR A 394 -10.84 -18.04 0.96
N LYS A 395 -12.09 -18.52 0.87
CA LYS A 395 -12.43 -19.92 1.19
C LYS A 395 -11.75 -20.93 0.27
N VAL A 396 -11.69 -20.61 -1.04
CA VAL A 396 -11.07 -21.48 -2.05
C VAL A 396 -9.54 -21.46 -1.92
N VAL A 397 -8.97 -20.29 -1.64
CA VAL A 397 -7.53 -20.10 -1.40
C VAL A 397 -7.04 -20.94 -0.23
N LEU A 398 -7.81 -21.04 0.85
CA LEU A 398 -7.41 -21.82 2.02
C LEU A 398 -7.37 -23.34 1.75
N ILE A 399 -8.14 -23.81 0.76
CA ILE A 399 -8.29 -25.25 0.47
C ILE A 399 -7.46 -25.67 -0.74
N GLN A 400 -7.36 -24.82 -1.76
CA GLN A 400 -6.74 -25.16 -3.04
C GLN A 400 -5.34 -24.53 -3.17
N THR A 401 -4.33 -25.38 -3.12
CA THR A 401 -2.90 -25.03 -3.22
C THR A 401 -2.55 -24.28 -4.50
N TYR A 402 -3.24 -24.58 -5.60
CA TYR A 402 -3.10 -23.86 -6.87
C TYR A 402 -3.41 -22.36 -6.74
N TRP A 403 -4.48 -22.03 -6.01
CA TRP A 403 -4.87 -20.64 -5.78
C TRP A 403 -3.89 -19.94 -4.84
N GLN A 404 -3.31 -20.65 -3.86
CA GLN A 404 -2.26 -20.09 -2.99
C GLN A 404 -1.01 -19.67 -3.78
N ILE A 405 -0.56 -20.51 -4.73
CA ILE A 405 0.59 -20.17 -5.58
C ILE A 405 0.26 -19.00 -6.50
N ARG A 406 -0.88 -19.06 -7.21
CA ARG A 406 -1.29 -17.96 -8.10
C ARG A 406 -1.40 -16.64 -7.34
N LEU A 407 -1.94 -16.69 -6.14
CA LEU A 407 -2.08 -15.56 -5.23
C LEU A 407 -0.74 -15.01 -4.81
N LEU A 408 0.17 -15.87 -4.35
CA LEU A 408 1.49 -15.44 -3.95
C LEU A 408 2.24 -14.81 -5.13
N VAL A 409 2.12 -15.38 -6.33
CA VAL A 409 2.67 -14.81 -7.57
C VAL A 409 2.03 -13.46 -7.89
N MET A 410 0.70 -13.33 -7.83
CA MET A 410 0.01 -12.07 -8.11
C MET A 410 0.40 -10.96 -7.12
N ILE A 411 0.51 -11.28 -5.83
CA ILE A 411 0.98 -10.37 -4.78
C ILE A 411 2.46 -10.03 -4.98
N SER A 412 3.27 -11.02 -5.36
CA SER A 412 4.68 -10.80 -5.67
C SER A 412 4.86 -9.83 -6.84
N SER A 413 4.15 -10.07 -7.94
CA SER A 413 4.21 -9.23 -9.14
C SER A 413 3.73 -7.81 -8.83
N THR A 414 2.64 -7.65 -8.08
CA THR A 414 2.16 -6.31 -7.69
C THR A 414 3.11 -5.60 -6.74
N SER A 415 3.62 -6.26 -5.71
CA SER A 415 4.58 -5.66 -4.77
C SER A 415 5.87 -5.23 -5.47
N VAL A 416 6.39 -6.08 -6.37
CA VAL A 416 7.59 -5.76 -7.16
C VAL A 416 7.31 -4.61 -8.12
N LEU A 417 6.16 -4.60 -8.81
CA LEU A 417 5.78 -3.47 -9.67
C LEU A 417 5.61 -2.18 -8.88
N LEU A 418 4.99 -2.24 -7.70
CA LEU A 418 4.80 -1.09 -6.81
C LEU A 418 6.13 -0.54 -6.32
N SER A 419 7.01 -1.40 -5.83
CA SER A 419 8.36 -1.03 -5.41
C SER A 419 9.21 -0.50 -6.57
N PHE A 420 9.07 -1.07 -7.77
CA PHE A 420 9.73 -0.59 -8.98
C PHE A 420 9.22 0.79 -9.39
N THR A 421 7.92 1.08 -9.24
CA THR A 421 7.39 2.43 -9.48
C THR A 421 7.94 3.46 -8.52
N LEU A 422 8.05 3.13 -7.22
CA LEU A 422 8.67 4.01 -6.23
C LEU A 422 10.15 4.24 -6.55
N PHE A 423 10.87 3.19 -6.99
CA PHE A 423 12.24 3.33 -7.44
C PHE A 423 12.37 4.24 -8.67
N LEU A 424 11.54 4.06 -9.70
CA LEU A 424 11.55 4.94 -10.88
C LEU A 424 11.27 6.39 -10.50
N GLN A 425 10.33 6.62 -9.58
CA GLN A 425 10.07 7.94 -9.04
C GLN A 425 11.30 8.52 -8.32
N SER A 426 11.95 7.71 -7.48
CA SER A 426 13.14 8.07 -6.73
C SER A 426 14.34 8.40 -7.63
N LEU A 427 14.62 7.54 -8.61
CA LEU A 427 15.73 7.68 -9.56
C LEU A 427 15.60 8.95 -10.38
N MET A 428 14.40 9.28 -10.83
CA MET A 428 14.16 10.48 -11.63
C MET A 428 14.32 11.76 -10.81
N LEU A 429 13.90 11.76 -9.55
CA LEU A 429 14.19 12.88 -8.63
C LEU A 429 15.69 13.03 -8.36
N LEU A 430 16.48 11.97 -8.49
CA LEU A 430 17.93 12.03 -8.41
C LEU A 430 18.56 12.53 -9.72
N VAL A 431 18.18 12.01 -10.88
CA VAL A 431 18.80 12.41 -12.15
C VAL A 431 18.44 13.86 -12.52
N TRP A 432 17.26 14.34 -12.14
CA TRP A 432 16.75 15.65 -12.56
C TRP A 432 16.58 16.68 -11.45
N GLY A 433 16.70 16.29 -10.18
CA GLY A 433 16.80 17.22 -9.05
C GLY A 433 18.23 17.66 -8.89
#